data_AF-A0A0G2HWV0-F1
#
_entry.id   AF-A0A0G2HWV0-F1
#
_cell.length_a   1.000
_cell.length_b   1.000
_cell.length_c   1.000
_cell.angle_alpha   90.00
_cell.angle_beta   90.00
_cell.angle_gamma   90.00
#
_symmetry.space_group_name_H-M   'P 1'
#
loop_
_entity.id
_entity.type
_entity.pdbx_description
1 polymer ?
#
loop_
_entity_poly.entity_id
_entity_poly.type
_entity_poly.pdbx_seq_one_letter_code
_entity_poly.pdbx_strand_id
1 'polypeptide(L)'
;MKVGRVAIITRGRYAGKKVVIIQPYDTGSKAHPFPYALVAGIERYPSKVTRRMGAKKVAKRSKVKPFIKTVNYNHLMPTRYTLELEGLKGAVTNDTFKEVSQREEAKKVVKKSLEERYTSGKNRWFFTPLSTYKPAARLL
;
A
#
# COMPACT_ATOMS: atom_id res chain seq x y z
N MET A 1 -9.00 -11.91 8.66
CA MET A 1 -8.06 -11.37 7.64
C MET A 1 -6.68 -11.97 7.88
N LYS A 2 -5.83 -12.23 6.86
CA LYS A 2 -4.50 -12.84 7.07
C LYS A 2 -3.36 -11.89 6.69
N VAL A 3 -2.21 -12.04 7.34
CA VAL A 3 -0.97 -11.33 6.98
C VAL A 3 -0.62 -11.62 5.51
N GLY A 4 -0.12 -10.61 4.80
CA GLY A 4 0.22 -10.71 3.38
C GLY A 4 -0.98 -10.71 2.44
N ARG A 5 -2.22 -10.72 2.94
CA ARG A 5 -3.41 -10.56 2.10
C ARG A 5 -3.47 -9.14 1.54
N VAL A 6 -3.74 -9.02 0.25
CA VAL A 6 -3.96 -7.72 -0.39
C VAL A 6 -5.44 -7.34 -0.30
N ALA A 7 -5.69 -6.07 0.03
CA ALA A 7 -7.02 -5.48 0.10
C ALA A 7 -7.04 -4.12 -0.60
N ILE A 8 -8.25 -3.61 -0.87
CA ILE A 8 -8.50 -2.26 -1.37
C ILE A 8 -9.21 -1.48 -0.26
N ILE A 9 -8.77 -0.26 0.02
CA ILE A 9 -9.47 0.62 0.95
C ILE A 9 -10.74 1.16 0.28
N THR A 10 -11.88 1.07 0.97
CA THR A 10 -13.18 1.54 0.44
C THR A 10 -13.56 2.93 0.94
N ARG A 11 -13.02 3.41 2.07
CA ARG A 11 -13.40 4.70 2.69
C ARG A 11 -12.20 5.56 3.13
N GLY A 12 -12.42 6.87 3.19
CA GLY A 12 -11.46 7.88 3.68
C GLY A 12 -10.42 8.31 2.64
N ARG A 13 -9.41 9.08 3.08
CA ARG A 13 -8.38 9.70 2.21
C ARG A 13 -7.67 8.74 1.24
N TYR A 14 -7.53 7.48 1.63
CA TYR A 14 -6.86 6.45 0.82
C TYR A 14 -7.83 5.49 0.11
N ALA A 15 -9.09 5.88 -0.07
CA ALA A 15 -10.06 5.09 -0.84
C ALA A 15 -9.52 4.77 -2.26
N GLY A 16 -9.79 3.56 -2.74
CA GLY A 16 -9.30 3.04 -4.02
C GLY A 16 -7.81 2.68 -4.03
N LYS A 17 -7.09 2.86 -2.92
CA LYS A 17 -5.67 2.46 -2.81
C LYS A 17 -5.55 1.00 -2.39
N LYS A 18 -4.58 0.32 -2.99
CA LYS A 18 -4.23 -1.07 -2.70
C LYS A 18 -3.30 -1.10 -1.49
N VAL A 19 -3.58 -2.04 -0.60
CA VAL A 19 -2.84 -2.23 0.64
C VAL A 19 -2.57 -3.71 0.89
N VAL A 20 -1.50 -3.99 1.62
CA VAL A 20 -1.19 -5.30 2.18
C VAL A 20 -1.43 -5.25 3.68
N ILE A 21 -2.04 -6.31 4.19
CA ILE A 21 -2.25 -6.49 5.64
C ILE A 21 -0.94 -6.94 6.27
N ILE A 22 -0.41 -6.12 7.17
CA ILE A 22 0.81 -6.44 7.93
C ILE A 22 0.43 -7.20 9.19
N GLN A 23 -0.54 -6.69 9.94
CA GLN A 23 -0.96 -7.29 11.20
C GLN A 23 -2.48 -7.20 11.35
N PRO A 24 -3.20 -8.32 11.38
CA PRO A 24 -4.62 -8.35 11.73
C PRO A 24 -4.82 -8.29 13.24
N TYR A 25 -5.92 -7.65 13.66
CA TYR A 25 -6.41 -7.60 15.04
C TYR A 25 -7.91 -7.88 15.01
N ASP A 26 -8.27 -9.17 15.13
CA ASP A 26 -9.64 -9.63 14.93
C ASP A 26 -10.57 -9.29 16.11
N THR A 27 -10.03 -9.16 17.33
CA THR A 27 -10.79 -8.82 18.55
C THR A 27 -10.78 -7.34 18.91
N GLY A 28 -10.06 -6.51 18.16
CA GLY A 28 -9.82 -5.10 18.48
C GLY A 28 -8.83 -4.90 19.65
N SER A 29 -8.70 -3.65 20.07
CA SER A 29 -7.81 -3.22 21.16
C SER A 29 -8.47 -2.12 22.00
N LYS A 30 -7.87 -1.73 23.13
CA LYS A 30 -8.39 -0.63 23.96
C LYS A 30 -8.53 0.69 23.18
N ALA A 31 -7.61 0.96 22.24
CA ALA A 31 -7.66 2.18 21.42
C ALA A 31 -8.66 2.07 20.24
N HIS A 32 -8.91 0.84 19.77
CA HIS A 32 -9.78 0.56 18.63
C HIS A 32 -10.68 -0.64 18.95
N PRO A 33 -11.88 -0.42 19.54
CA PRO A 33 -12.76 -1.49 20.02
C PRO A 33 -13.55 -2.15 18.88
N PHE A 34 -12.91 -2.38 17.74
CA PHE A 34 -13.49 -3.00 16.55
C PHE A 34 -12.42 -3.81 15.81
N PRO A 35 -12.77 -4.82 14.99
CA PRO A 35 -11.80 -5.56 14.19
C PRO A 35 -11.07 -4.66 13.18
N TYR A 36 -9.74 -4.67 13.19
CA TYR A 36 -8.92 -3.82 12.34
C TYR A 36 -7.64 -4.51 11.87
N ALA A 37 -6.99 -3.92 10.87
CA ALA A 37 -5.65 -4.29 10.46
C ALA A 37 -4.72 -3.08 10.44
N LEU A 38 -3.44 -3.33 10.75
CA LEU A 38 -2.35 -2.46 10.32
C LEU A 38 -2.03 -2.80 8.87
N VAL A 39 -2.07 -1.80 8.01
CA VAL A 39 -1.85 -1.95 6.58
C VAL A 39 -0.73 -1.05 6.10
N ALA A 40 0.02 -1.53 5.10
CA ALA A 40 0.89 -0.71 4.28
C ALA A 40 0.34 -0.64 2.86
N GLY A 41 0.39 0.53 2.25
CA GLY A 41 -0.20 0.77 0.95
C GLY A 41 0.58 1.72 0.08
N ILE A 42 0.11 1.87 -1.15
CA ILE A 42 0.68 2.79 -2.12
C ILE A 42 -0.23 4.01 -2.28
N GLU A 43 0.22 5.18 -1.85
CA GLU A 43 -0.48 6.45 -2.07
C GLU A 43 -0.28 6.92 -3.51
N ARG A 44 0.98 6.98 -3.94
CA ARG A 44 1.38 7.32 -5.32
C ARG A 44 2.04 6.11 -5.96
N TYR A 45 1.37 5.57 -6.97
CA TYR A 45 1.83 4.42 -7.76
C TYR A 45 3.00 4.80 -8.68
N PRO A 46 3.86 3.83 -9.01
CA PRO A 46 4.84 4.03 -10.06
C PRO A 46 4.11 4.29 -11.39
N SER A 47 4.69 5.16 -12.21
CA SER A 47 4.10 5.55 -13.49
C SER A 47 4.59 4.65 -14.61
N LYS A 48 3.74 4.35 -15.61
CA LYS A 48 4.08 3.49 -16.76
C LYS A 48 5.45 3.83 -17.35
N VAL A 49 6.33 2.83 -17.42
CA VAL A 49 7.66 2.92 -18.04
C VAL A 49 7.59 2.34 -19.45
N THR A 50 8.30 2.96 -20.40
CA THR A 50 8.40 2.49 -21.80
C THR A 50 9.85 2.39 -22.22
N ARG A 51 10.17 1.49 -23.16
CA ARG A 51 11.54 1.24 -23.66
C ARG A 51 12.31 2.49 -24.11
N ARG A 52 11.62 3.52 -24.62
CA ARG A 52 12.22 4.77 -25.11
C ARG A 52 12.72 5.71 -24.00
N MET A 53 12.43 5.43 -22.73
CA MET A 53 12.80 6.32 -21.63
C MET A 53 14.26 6.06 -21.19
N GLY A 54 15.04 7.13 -21.01
CA GLY A 54 16.37 7.04 -20.43
C GLY A 54 16.37 6.71 -18.94
N ALA A 55 17.49 6.22 -18.43
CA ALA A 55 17.64 5.68 -17.06
C ALA A 55 17.16 6.65 -15.96
N LYS A 56 17.48 7.96 -16.08
CA LYS A 56 17.04 9.00 -15.12
C LYS A 56 15.51 9.10 -15.03
N LYS A 57 14.82 9.02 -16.18
CA LYS A 57 13.34 9.10 -16.26
C LYS A 57 12.71 7.81 -15.73
N VAL A 58 13.31 6.66 -16.00
CA VAL A 58 12.89 5.36 -15.46
C VAL A 58 12.98 5.36 -13.93
N ALA A 59 14.11 5.80 -13.37
CA ALA A 59 14.30 5.90 -11.92
C ALA A 59 13.25 6.81 -11.27
N LYS A 60 12.98 7.99 -11.84
CA LYS A 60 11.96 8.92 -11.31
C LYS A 60 10.54 8.34 -11.37
N ARG A 61 10.17 7.64 -12.44
CA ARG A 61 8.83 7.03 -12.62
C ARG A 61 8.61 5.78 -11.79
N SER A 62 9.68 5.09 -11.42
CA SER A 62 9.63 3.87 -10.60
C SER A 62 9.48 4.14 -9.10
N LYS A 63 9.62 5.42 -8.68
CA LYS A 63 9.47 5.82 -7.27
C LYS A 63 8.04 5.59 -6.77
N VAL A 64 7.92 5.10 -5.55
CA VAL A 64 6.65 4.85 -4.87
C VAL A 64 6.52 5.78 -3.67
N LYS A 65 5.33 6.32 -3.42
CA LYS A 65 5.01 6.98 -2.14
C LYS A 65 4.15 6.03 -1.30
N PRO A 66 4.69 5.40 -0.26
CA PRO A 66 3.92 4.52 0.59
C PRO A 66 3.14 5.29 1.67
N PHE A 67 2.17 4.62 2.27
CA PHE A 67 1.55 5.02 3.52
C PHE A 67 1.36 3.81 4.43
N ILE A 68 1.28 4.06 5.74
CA ILE A 68 0.90 3.08 6.76
C ILE A 68 -0.35 3.59 7.46
N LYS A 69 -1.27 2.69 7.81
CA LYS A 69 -2.51 3.09 8.48
C LYS A 69 -3.15 1.94 9.27
N THR A 70 -3.82 2.28 10.36
CA THR A 70 -4.77 1.42 11.05
C THR A 70 -6.15 1.54 10.38
N VAL A 71 -6.71 0.43 9.91
CA VAL A 71 -7.96 0.43 9.12
C VAL A 71 -8.91 -0.64 9.64
N ASN A 72 -10.16 -0.25 9.93
CA ASN A 72 -11.26 -1.16 10.26
C ASN A 72 -11.53 -2.11 9.08
N TYR A 73 -11.82 -3.38 9.35
CA TYR A 73 -12.12 -4.37 8.31
C TYR A 73 -13.28 -3.99 7.39
N ASN A 74 -14.31 -3.31 7.91
CA ASN A 74 -15.44 -2.85 7.09
C ASN A 74 -15.00 -1.83 6.02
N HIS A 75 -13.82 -1.22 6.18
CA HIS A 75 -13.24 -0.28 5.22
C HIS A 75 -12.21 -0.94 4.29
N LEU A 76 -12.12 -2.27 4.30
CA LEU A 76 -11.25 -3.06 3.45
C LEU A 76 -12.09 -4.02 2.61
N MET A 77 -11.91 -3.96 1.30
CA MET A 77 -12.37 -4.99 0.38
C MET A 77 -11.23 -6.00 0.17
N PRO A 78 -11.31 -7.21 0.74
CA PRO A 78 -10.28 -8.22 0.54
C PRO A 78 -10.23 -8.65 -0.93
N THR A 79 -9.03 -8.99 -1.41
CA THR A 79 -8.84 -9.48 -2.78
C THR A 79 -8.33 -10.91 -2.77
N ARG A 80 -8.35 -11.57 -3.94
CA ARG A 80 -7.72 -12.89 -4.12
C ARG A 80 -6.19 -12.86 -4.06
N TYR A 81 -5.57 -11.68 -4.17
CA TYR A 81 -4.13 -11.55 -4.27
C TYR A 81 -3.45 -11.56 -2.91
N THR A 82 -2.23 -12.09 -2.88
CA THR A 82 -1.32 -12.03 -1.75
C THR A 82 -0.03 -11.31 -2.16
N LEU A 83 0.60 -10.70 -1.17
CA LEU A 83 1.87 -10.00 -1.29
C LEU A 83 2.66 -10.29 -0.02
N GLU A 84 3.60 -11.21 -0.11
CA GLU A 84 4.53 -11.51 0.98
C GLU A 84 5.77 -10.64 0.82
N LEU A 85 6.00 -9.79 1.82
CA LEU A 85 7.16 -8.92 1.94
C LEU A 85 7.84 -9.29 3.26
N GLU A 86 8.88 -10.13 3.19
CA GLU A 86 9.62 -10.61 4.35
C GLU A 86 10.15 -9.45 5.20
N GLY A 87 10.59 -8.35 4.56
CA GLY A 87 11.09 -7.15 5.24
C GLY A 87 10.03 -6.25 5.90
N LEU A 88 8.73 -6.56 5.80
CA LEU A 88 7.67 -5.78 6.45
C LEU A 88 7.18 -6.37 7.78
N LYS A 89 7.56 -7.61 8.09
CA LYS A 89 7.14 -8.26 9.33
C LYS A 89 7.80 -7.54 10.51
N GLY A 90 6.99 -6.98 11.40
CA GLY A 90 7.48 -6.21 12.56
C GLY A 90 7.86 -4.75 12.28
N ALA A 91 7.90 -4.32 11.02
CA ALA A 91 8.23 -2.92 10.67
C ALA A 91 7.11 -1.92 11.01
N VAL A 92 5.88 -2.40 11.16
CA VAL A 92 4.71 -1.59 11.52
C VAL A 92 3.99 -2.25 12.69
N THR A 93 4.02 -1.60 13.84
CA THR A 93 3.34 -2.02 15.07
C THR A 93 2.37 -0.93 15.53
N ASN A 94 1.58 -1.19 16.57
CA ASN A 94 0.70 -0.16 17.14
C ASN A 94 1.52 1.03 17.70
N ASP A 95 2.73 0.79 18.22
CA ASP A 95 3.60 1.85 18.76
C ASP A 95 4.13 2.78 17.67
N THR A 96 4.35 2.27 16.47
CA THR A 96 4.74 3.07 15.30
C THR A 96 3.79 4.25 15.05
N PHE A 97 2.54 4.17 15.51
CA PHE A 97 1.55 5.23 15.35
C PHE A 97 1.56 6.27 16.47
N LYS A 98 2.32 6.12 17.55
CA LYS A 98 2.38 7.12 18.63
C LYS A 98 3.22 8.33 18.25
N GLU A 99 4.41 8.08 17.71
CA GLU A 99 5.40 9.12 17.38
C GLU A 99 5.51 9.40 15.88
N VAL A 100 5.71 10.66 15.49
CA VAL A 100 5.82 11.04 14.07
C VAL A 100 7.12 10.50 13.45
N SER A 101 8.23 10.54 14.19
CA SER A 101 9.54 10.02 13.76
C SER A 101 9.46 8.54 13.37
N GLN A 102 8.84 7.72 14.22
CA GLN A 102 8.65 6.29 13.97
C GLN A 102 7.78 6.02 12.73
N ARG A 103 6.75 6.84 12.48
CA ARG A 103 5.94 6.75 11.25
C ARG A 103 6.77 7.03 10.01
N GLU A 104 7.72 7.97 10.07
CA GLU A 104 8.61 8.28 8.95
C GLU A 104 9.62 7.17 8.68
N GLU A 105 10.22 6.61 9.73
CA GLU A 105 11.14 5.47 9.63
C GLU A 105 10.46 4.24 9.04
N ALA A 106 9.27 3.89 9.54
CA ALA A 106 8.49 2.77 9.00
C ALA A 106 8.14 3.00 7.52
N LYS A 107 7.79 4.23 7.11
CA LYS A 107 7.57 4.55 5.69
C LYS A 107 8.83 4.39 4.84
N LYS A 108 10.02 4.71 5.36
CA LYS A 108 11.29 4.49 4.64
C LYS A 108 11.54 3.00 4.39
N VAL A 109 11.30 2.16 5.39
CA VAL A 109 11.40 0.69 5.26
C VAL A 109 10.39 0.17 4.24
N VAL A 110 9.12 0.56 4.37
CA VAL A 110 8.06 0.16 3.43
C VAL A 110 8.35 0.61 2.01
N LYS A 111 8.90 1.82 1.84
CA LYS A 111 9.28 2.35 0.53
C LYS A 111 10.32 1.45 -0.14
N LYS A 112 11.40 1.14 0.59
CA LYS A 112 12.50 0.30 0.08
C LYS A 112 11.97 -1.06 -0.38
N SER A 113 11.22 -1.76 0.47
CA SER A 113 10.67 -3.08 0.13
C SER A 113 9.71 -3.06 -1.07
N LEU A 114 8.89 -2.00 -1.20
CA LEU A 114 7.97 -1.86 -2.34
C LEU A 114 8.70 -1.53 -3.65
N GLU A 115 9.73 -0.68 -3.61
CA GLU A 115 10.52 -0.32 -4.79
C GLU A 115 11.36 -1.51 -5.29
N GLU A 116 11.94 -2.30 -4.38
CA GLU A 116 12.63 -3.56 -4.70
C GLU A 116 11.67 -4.57 -5.34
N ARG A 117 10.49 -4.77 -4.75
CA ARG A 117 9.47 -5.68 -5.29
C ARG A 117 8.97 -5.23 -6.67
N TYR A 118 8.77 -3.93 -6.87
CA TYR A 118 8.38 -3.39 -8.17
C TYR A 118 9.46 -3.64 -9.25
N THR A 119 10.73 -3.41 -8.90
CA THR A 119 11.86 -3.61 -9.82
C THR A 119 12.04 -5.08 -10.20
N SER A 120 11.71 -6.01 -9.29
CA SER A 120 11.69 -7.45 -9.61
C SER A 120 10.59 -7.88 -10.60
N GLY A 121 9.65 -7.00 -10.95
CA GLY A 121 8.55 -7.30 -11.87
C GLY A 121 7.42 -8.17 -11.30
N LYS A 122 7.50 -8.53 -10.01
CA LYS A 122 6.48 -9.35 -9.33
C LYS A 122 5.26 -8.53 -8.91
N ASN A 123 4.12 -9.20 -8.72
CA ASN A 123 2.88 -8.61 -8.20
C ASN A 123 2.42 -7.34 -8.98
N ARG A 124 2.53 -7.36 -10.32
CA ARG A 124 2.20 -6.23 -11.22
C ARG A 124 0.85 -5.58 -10.92
N TRP A 125 -0.15 -6.39 -10.55
CA TRP A 125 -1.47 -5.90 -10.19
C TRP A 125 -1.42 -4.94 -8.99
N PHE A 126 -0.61 -5.21 -7.96
CA PHE A 126 -0.50 -4.35 -6.78
C PHE A 126 0.04 -2.95 -7.11
N PHE A 127 0.99 -2.86 -8.04
CA PHE A 127 1.63 -1.61 -8.45
C PHE A 127 0.88 -0.83 -9.54
N THR A 128 -0.17 -1.43 -10.09
CA THR A 128 -1.02 -0.76 -11.09
C THR A 128 -2.17 -0.05 -10.36
N PRO A 129 -2.42 1.25 -10.59
CA PRO A 129 -3.55 1.94 -9.97
C PRO A 129 -4.88 1.28 -10.36
N LEU A 130 -5.85 1.27 -9.43
CA LEU A 130 -7.21 0.88 -9.76
C LEU A 130 -7.80 1.97 -10.66
N SER A 131 -8.19 1.62 -11.89
CA SER A 131 -8.84 2.57 -12.79
C SER A 131 -10.31 2.69 -12.40
N THR A 132 -10.64 3.64 -11.55
CA THR A 132 -12.03 4.13 -11.48
C THR A 132 -12.26 4.93 -12.75
N TYR A 133 -13.23 4.51 -13.56
CA TYR A 133 -13.67 5.10 -14.82
C TYR A 133 -13.23 6.57 -15.01
N LYS A 134 -12.30 6.82 -15.94
CA LYS A 134 -12.15 8.17 -16.49
C LYS A 134 -13.33 8.34 -17.43
N PRO A 135 -14.25 9.30 -17.23
CA PRO A 135 -15.14 9.68 -18.32
C PRO A 135 -14.22 10.01 -19.50
N ALA A 136 -14.47 9.39 -20.65
CA ALA A 136 -13.76 9.69 -21.87
C ALA A 136 -13.75 11.21 -22.00
N ALA A 137 -12.55 11.80 -22.05
CA ALA A 137 -12.44 13.20 -22.39
C ALA A 137 -13.17 13.35 -23.73
N ARG A 138 -14.28 14.08 -23.73
CA ARG A 138 -14.95 14.52 -24.96
C ARG A 138 -13.87 15.20 -25.78
N LEU A 139 -13.44 14.52 -26.85
CA LEU A 139 -12.83 15.16 -27.99
C LEU A 139 -13.96 15.98 -28.61
N LEU A 140 -13.97 17.28 -28.29
CA LEU A 140 -14.51 18.31 -29.16
C LEU A 140 -13.33 18.86 -29.97
#